data_AF-A0A7S3WV41-F1
#
_entry.id   AF-A0A7S3WV41-F1
#
_cell.length_a   1.000
_cell.length_b   1.000
_cell.length_c   1.000
_cell.angle_alpha   90.00
_cell.angle_beta   90.00
_cell.angle_gamma   90.00
#
_symmetry.space_group_name_H-M   'P 1'
#
loop_
_entity.id
_entity.type
_entity.pdbx_description
1 polymer ?
#
loop_
_entity_poly.entity_id
_entity_poly.type
_entity_poly.pdbx_seq_one_letter_code
_entity_poly.pdbx_strand_id
1 'polypeptide(L)'
;SPSPTLRAAEQPALVSAAGTAICAAKMASVSVIVATTSKGGIGKDGALPWRLPEDMAHFKRVTMAVDEAAGEEKKANAVIMGRRTWDSLPEKFRPLTGRVNVVLTKEADKPGFTSTYPEGVLVAASVAQAVDMLSSRSDIGEIFVIGGQAAYQEAVELPGCERIFITRIGKDIECDAFFPAFDESKFRIAHVSKSRSHKELPYDFVVYERSDASAEGARLRKEVSASVAAAGGAGQFLHEEYQYLNAIREIIEKGISMEDRTGVGT
;
A
#
# COMPACT_ATOMS: atom_id res chain seq x y z
N SER A 1 -41.35 -25.98 59.20
CA SER A 1 -41.21 -24.99 60.28
C SER A 1 -39.94 -25.27 61.07
N PRO A 2 -39.22 -24.28 61.62
CA PRO A 2 -38.73 -23.00 61.07
C PRO A 2 -37.17 -22.93 61.11
N SER A 3 -36.62 -21.79 60.69
CA SER A 3 -35.20 -21.40 60.49
C SER A 3 -34.27 -21.49 61.72
N PRO A 4 -32.93 -21.28 61.56
CA PRO A 4 -32.38 -19.91 61.70
C PRO A 4 -31.21 -19.53 60.76
N THR A 5 -31.27 -18.27 60.30
CA THR A 5 -30.24 -17.22 60.26
C THR A 5 -28.77 -17.56 59.91
N LEU A 6 -28.28 -17.04 58.78
CA LEU A 6 -26.86 -16.73 58.59
C LEU A 6 -26.68 -15.39 57.87
N ARG A 7 -25.76 -14.61 58.44
CA ARG A 7 -25.40 -13.21 58.18
C ARG A 7 -24.93 -12.96 56.74
N ALA A 8 -25.32 -11.79 56.24
CA ALA A 8 -24.75 -11.16 55.06
C ALA A 8 -23.25 -10.86 55.23
N ALA A 9 -22.48 -11.14 54.19
CA ALA A 9 -21.16 -10.57 53.96
C ALA A 9 -21.24 -9.80 52.62
N GLU A 10 -21.24 -8.47 52.70
CA GLU A 10 -21.05 -7.57 51.57
C GLU A 10 -19.64 -7.78 50.98
N GLN A 11 -19.58 -7.99 49.66
CA GLN A 11 -18.35 -7.79 48.90
C GLN A 11 -18.51 -6.49 48.10
N PRO A 12 -17.48 -5.61 48.08
CA PRO A 12 -17.55 -4.38 47.32
C PRO A 12 -17.39 -4.67 45.83
N ALA A 13 -18.24 -4.03 45.03
CA ALA A 13 -18.14 -3.99 43.59
C ALA A 13 -16.84 -3.29 43.16
N LEU A 14 -15.91 -4.06 42.59
CA LEU A 14 -14.76 -3.53 41.85
C LEU A 14 -15.17 -3.39 40.38
N VAL A 15 -15.42 -2.14 40.01
CA VAL A 15 -15.63 -1.67 38.65
C VAL A 15 -14.40 -2.05 37.81
N SER A 16 -14.57 -2.97 36.87
CA SER A 16 -13.56 -3.31 35.88
C SER A 16 -13.44 -2.16 34.88
N ALA A 17 -12.37 -1.38 35.01
CA ALA A 17 -11.95 -0.44 33.97
C ALA A 17 -11.48 -1.24 32.76
N ALA A 18 -12.28 -1.22 31.70
CA ALA A 18 -11.91 -1.69 30.37
C ALA A 18 -10.73 -0.86 29.83
N GLY A 19 -9.52 -1.30 30.13
CA GLY A 19 -8.30 -0.89 29.46
C GLY A 19 -8.08 -1.81 28.27
N THR A 20 -8.38 -1.31 27.07
CA THR A 20 -8.17 -1.95 25.77
C THR A 20 -6.70 -2.32 25.56
N ALA A 21 -6.29 -3.48 26.07
CA ALA A 21 -5.10 -4.18 25.61
C ALA A 21 -5.49 -4.95 24.34
N ILE A 22 -5.50 -4.25 23.19
CA ILE A 22 -5.44 -4.94 21.90
C ILE A 22 -4.04 -5.56 21.86
N CYS A 23 -3.98 -6.86 22.13
CA CYS A 23 -2.84 -7.69 21.77
C CYS A 23 -2.51 -7.36 20.31
N ALA A 24 -1.27 -6.93 20.06
CA ALA A 24 -0.74 -6.67 18.73
C ALA A 24 -0.65 -8.01 17.97
N ALA A 25 -1.79 -8.51 17.51
CA ALA A 25 -1.86 -9.51 16.47
C ALA A 25 -1.08 -8.93 15.29
N LYS A 26 -0.18 -9.73 14.72
CA LYS A 26 0.60 -9.41 13.53
C LYS A 26 -0.38 -9.06 12.39
N MET A 27 -0.74 -7.78 12.28
CA MET A 27 -1.54 -7.26 11.18
C MET A 27 -0.71 -7.44 9.92
N ALA A 28 -1.23 -8.15 8.92
CA ALA A 28 -0.50 -8.30 7.67
C ALA A 28 -0.33 -6.95 6.98
N SER A 29 0.88 -6.72 6.50
CA SER A 29 1.24 -5.54 5.73
C SER A 29 0.50 -5.53 4.39
N VAL A 30 -0.08 -4.37 4.06
CA VAL A 30 -0.72 -4.12 2.76
C VAL A 30 0.02 -3.02 2.04
N SER A 31 0.28 -3.25 0.77
CA SER A 31 0.83 -2.27 -0.16
C SER A 31 -0.21 -1.86 -1.19
N VAL A 32 -0.23 -0.60 -1.57
CA VAL A 32 -1.11 -0.08 -2.62
C VAL A 32 -0.25 0.21 -3.84
N ILE A 33 -0.71 -0.15 -5.04
CA ILE A 33 -0.06 0.26 -6.30
C ILE A 33 -1.08 0.89 -7.25
N VAL A 34 -0.76 2.08 -7.74
CA VAL A 34 -1.69 2.92 -8.52
C VAL A 34 -0.94 3.81 -9.52
N ALA A 35 -1.54 4.05 -10.68
CA ALA A 35 -1.14 5.13 -11.58
C ALA A 35 -2.22 6.22 -11.53
N THR A 36 -1.81 7.48 -11.32
CA THR A 36 -2.76 8.56 -11.07
C THR A 36 -2.33 9.88 -11.70
N THR A 37 -3.29 10.69 -12.13
CA THR A 37 -3.06 12.06 -12.59
C THR A 37 -2.81 13.01 -11.42
N SER A 38 -2.37 14.23 -11.72
CA SER A 38 -2.23 15.35 -10.75
C SER A 38 -3.46 15.56 -9.85
N LYS A 39 -4.67 15.26 -10.36
CA LYS A 39 -5.96 15.42 -9.67
C LYS A 39 -6.48 14.11 -9.05
N GLY A 40 -5.63 13.10 -8.94
CA GLY A 40 -6.01 11.80 -8.38
C GLY A 40 -6.77 10.91 -9.36
N GLY A 41 -6.91 11.27 -10.65
CA GLY A 41 -7.67 10.46 -11.61
C GLY A 41 -6.99 9.13 -11.92
N ILE A 42 -7.73 8.02 -11.88
CA ILE A 42 -7.20 6.65 -12.08
C ILE A 42 -7.86 5.89 -13.23
N GLY A 43 -8.98 6.38 -13.76
CA GLY A 43 -9.75 5.68 -14.79
C GLY A 43 -10.82 6.57 -15.42
N LYS A 44 -11.21 6.20 -16.64
CA LYS A 44 -12.36 6.75 -17.36
C LYS A 44 -13.10 5.63 -18.07
N ASP A 45 -14.43 5.57 -17.95
CA ASP A 45 -15.29 4.60 -18.64
C ASP A 45 -14.86 3.13 -18.39
N GLY A 46 -14.33 2.84 -17.19
CA GLY A 46 -13.86 1.51 -16.81
C GLY A 46 -12.52 1.09 -17.42
N ALA A 47 -11.75 2.01 -18.02
CA ALA A 47 -10.42 1.76 -18.55
C ALA A 47 -9.40 2.79 -18.08
N LEU A 48 -8.11 2.49 -18.27
CA LEU A 48 -7.04 3.47 -18.10
C LEU A 48 -7.08 4.45 -19.29
N PRO A 49 -7.18 5.78 -19.06
CA PRO A 49 -7.29 6.74 -20.16
C PRO A 49 -5.95 7.05 -20.82
N TRP A 50 -4.87 6.39 -20.39
CA TRP A 50 -3.54 6.44 -20.97
C TRP A 50 -3.03 5.03 -21.29
N ARG A 51 -1.97 4.97 -22.11
CA ARG A 51 -1.24 3.73 -22.39
C ARG A 51 0.24 3.95 -22.11
N LEU A 52 0.70 3.42 -20.98
CA LEU A 52 2.08 3.51 -20.52
C LEU A 52 2.68 2.09 -20.36
N PRO A 53 3.37 1.56 -21.39
CA PRO A 53 3.95 0.21 -21.32
C PRO A 53 4.94 0.02 -20.17
N GLU A 54 5.72 1.06 -19.85
CA GLU A 54 6.70 1.04 -18.77
C GLU A 54 6.04 0.99 -17.39
N ASP A 55 4.87 1.64 -17.23
CA ASP A 55 4.05 1.53 -16.01
C ASP A 55 3.53 0.11 -15.83
N MET A 56 3.04 -0.53 -16.91
CA MET A 56 2.62 -1.94 -16.86
C MET A 56 3.79 -2.88 -16.53
N ALA A 57 4.98 -2.60 -17.05
CA ALA A 57 6.19 -3.35 -16.72
C ALA A 57 6.62 -3.14 -15.26
N HIS A 58 6.51 -1.90 -14.76
CA HIS A 58 6.76 -1.57 -13.35
C HIS A 58 5.77 -2.28 -12.44
N PHE A 59 4.46 -2.19 -12.71
CA PHE A 59 3.40 -2.89 -11.99
C PHE A 59 3.65 -4.39 -11.92
N LYS A 60 3.98 -5.03 -13.05
CA LYS A 60 4.31 -6.46 -13.09
C LYS A 60 5.53 -6.76 -12.22
N ARG A 61 6.60 -5.97 -12.34
CA ARG A 61 7.84 -6.19 -11.60
C ARG A 61 7.65 -6.05 -10.09
N VAL A 62 6.97 -5.01 -9.63
CA VAL A 62 6.71 -4.76 -8.20
C VAL A 62 5.78 -5.84 -7.63
N THR A 63 4.65 -6.11 -8.28
CA THR A 63 3.67 -7.08 -7.76
C THR A 63 4.14 -8.53 -7.83
N MET A 64 5.17 -8.85 -8.62
CA MET A 64 5.76 -10.21 -8.69
C MET A 64 7.05 -10.36 -7.87
N ALA A 65 7.56 -9.29 -7.27
CA ALA A 65 8.80 -9.35 -6.50
C ALA A 65 8.60 -10.09 -5.18
N VAL A 66 9.20 -11.26 -5.05
CA VAL A 66 9.14 -12.08 -3.84
C VAL A 66 10.55 -12.16 -3.26
N ASP A 67 10.68 -12.05 -1.94
CA ASP A 67 11.97 -12.24 -1.27
C ASP A 67 12.40 -13.72 -1.36
N GLU A 68 13.33 -14.02 -2.27
CA GLU A 68 13.86 -15.37 -2.50
C GLU A 68 14.68 -15.90 -1.31
N ALA A 69 15.03 -15.04 -0.34
CA ALA A 69 15.73 -15.42 0.88
C ALA A 69 14.85 -16.18 1.89
N ALA A 70 13.53 -16.24 1.68
CA ALA A 70 12.57 -16.78 2.62
C ALA A 70 12.27 -18.29 2.42
N GLY A 71 13.30 -19.14 2.46
CA GLY A 71 13.17 -20.60 2.61
C GLY A 71 12.75 -21.40 1.37
N GLU A 72 12.62 -22.73 1.55
CA GLU A 72 12.39 -23.74 0.48
C GLU A 72 10.99 -23.67 -0.18
N GLU A 73 10.04 -22.94 0.41
CA GLU A 73 8.69 -22.80 -0.13
C GLU A 73 8.57 -21.61 -1.11
N LYS A 74 8.12 -21.90 -2.34
CA LYS A 74 7.88 -20.91 -3.38
C LYS A 74 6.71 -19.99 -2.97
N LYS A 75 7.02 -18.82 -2.42
CA LYS A 75 6.04 -17.78 -2.11
C LYS A 75 5.58 -17.04 -3.37
N ALA A 76 4.35 -16.55 -3.34
CA ALA A 76 3.79 -15.65 -4.33
C ALA A 76 3.14 -14.44 -3.65
N ASN A 77 3.18 -13.29 -4.30
CA ASN A 77 2.43 -12.13 -3.79
C ASN A 77 0.95 -12.26 -4.12
N ALA A 78 0.12 -11.58 -3.32
CA ALA A 78 -1.31 -11.49 -3.55
C ALA A 78 -1.67 -10.14 -4.19
N VAL A 79 -2.67 -10.13 -5.06
CA VAL A 79 -3.27 -8.93 -5.65
C VAL A 79 -4.76 -8.91 -5.37
N ILE A 80 -5.20 -7.88 -4.66
CA ILE A 80 -6.59 -7.61 -4.31
C ILE A 80 -7.13 -6.55 -5.27
N MET A 81 -8.26 -6.83 -5.90
CA MET A 81 -8.89 -5.89 -6.81
C MET A 81 -10.42 -5.90 -6.71
N GLY A 82 -11.05 -4.75 -6.98
CA GLY A 82 -12.51 -4.67 -7.09
C GLY A 82 -13.04 -5.34 -8.35
N ARG A 83 -14.31 -5.77 -8.32
CA ARG A 83 -15.01 -6.40 -9.47
C ARG A 83 -14.86 -5.60 -10.78
N ARG A 84 -15.05 -4.27 -10.75
CA ARG A 84 -14.92 -3.44 -11.96
C ARG A 84 -13.50 -3.44 -12.53
N THR A 85 -12.49 -3.47 -11.65
CA THR A 85 -11.08 -3.57 -12.06
C THR A 85 -10.81 -4.93 -12.69
N TRP A 86 -11.34 -6.01 -12.11
CA TRP A 86 -11.27 -7.34 -12.71
C TRP A 86 -11.89 -7.38 -14.12
N ASP A 87 -13.05 -6.74 -14.31
CA ASP A 87 -13.74 -6.68 -15.60
C ASP A 87 -12.98 -5.83 -16.64
N SER A 88 -12.23 -4.82 -16.19
CA SER A 88 -11.40 -3.97 -17.06
C SER A 88 -10.12 -4.63 -17.58
N LEU A 89 -9.66 -5.69 -16.91
CA LEU A 89 -8.46 -6.41 -17.32
C LEU A 89 -8.74 -7.20 -18.61
N PRO A 90 -7.86 -7.12 -19.63
CA PRO A 90 -8.01 -7.93 -20.83
C PRO A 90 -8.08 -9.42 -20.49
N GLU A 91 -8.96 -10.16 -21.16
CA GLU A 91 -9.22 -11.57 -20.81
C GLU A 91 -7.97 -12.45 -20.83
N LYS A 92 -7.05 -12.17 -21.76
CA LYS A 92 -5.75 -12.87 -21.87
C LYS A 92 -4.81 -12.67 -20.67
N PHE A 93 -5.09 -11.71 -19.80
CA PHE A 93 -4.26 -11.38 -18.64
C PHE A 93 -4.97 -11.65 -17.30
N ARG A 94 -6.23 -12.10 -17.31
CA ARG A 94 -6.97 -12.51 -16.11
C ARG A 94 -7.04 -14.04 -16.02
N PRO A 95 -6.65 -14.68 -14.90
CA PRO A 95 -6.02 -14.10 -13.72
C PRO A 95 -4.58 -13.63 -13.98
N LEU A 96 -4.10 -12.69 -13.16
CA LEU A 96 -2.72 -12.19 -13.24
C LEU A 96 -1.74 -13.29 -12.84
N THR A 97 -1.07 -13.90 -13.82
CA THR A 97 -0.16 -15.04 -13.61
C THR A 97 0.96 -14.72 -12.62
N GLY A 98 1.36 -15.73 -11.83
CA GLY A 98 2.43 -15.66 -10.83
C GLY A 98 2.03 -14.95 -9.54
N ARG A 99 0.75 -14.62 -9.35
CA ARG A 99 0.20 -13.94 -8.19
C ARG A 99 -1.11 -14.60 -7.75
N VAL A 100 -1.40 -14.56 -6.46
CA VAL A 100 -2.70 -14.96 -5.92
C VAL A 100 -3.69 -13.83 -6.17
N ASN A 101 -4.75 -14.09 -6.95
CA ASN A 101 -5.72 -13.06 -7.32
C ASN A 101 -6.92 -13.12 -6.37
N VAL A 102 -7.30 -11.99 -5.80
CA VAL A 102 -8.49 -11.83 -4.97
C VAL A 102 -9.41 -10.78 -5.57
N VAL A 103 -10.66 -11.14 -5.82
CA VAL A 103 -11.68 -10.22 -6.36
C VAL A 103 -12.67 -9.82 -5.27
N LEU A 104 -12.86 -8.52 -5.09
CA LEU A 104 -13.81 -7.97 -4.14
C LEU A 104 -15.20 -7.85 -4.76
N THR A 105 -16.18 -8.53 -4.16
CA THR A 105 -17.60 -8.44 -4.52
C THR A 105 -18.48 -8.53 -3.28
N LYS A 106 -19.50 -7.67 -3.22
CA LYS A 106 -20.49 -7.68 -2.13
C LYS A 106 -21.32 -8.96 -2.08
N GLU A 107 -21.29 -9.76 -3.14
CA GLU A 107 -22.00 -11.04 -3.20
C GLU A 107 -21.33 -12.14 -2.39
N ALA A 108 -20.04 -11.98 -2.05
CA ALA A 108 -19.26 -12.97 -1.32
C ALA A 108 -19.84 -13.29 0.07
N ASP A 109 -20.49 -12.32 0.71
CA ASP A 109 -21.12 -12.50 2.04
C ASP A 109 -22.55 -13.08 1.95
N LYS A 110 -23.10 -13.28 0.75
CA LYS A 110 -24.47 -13.79 0.61
C LYS A 110 -24.52 -15.30 0.86
N PRO A 111 -25.49 -15.81 1.64
CA PRO A 111 -25.71 -17.24 1.79
C PRO A 111 -25.94 -17.92 0.43
N GLY A 112 -25.21 -19.00 0.16
CA GLY A 112 -25.33 -19.74 -1.11
C GLY A 112 -24.56 -19.12 -2.28
N PHE A 113 -23.70 -18.11 -2.05
CA PHE A 113 -22.82 -17.58 -3.08
C PHE A 113 -21.89 -18.68 -3.63
N THR A 114 -21.88 -18.83 -4.95
CA THR A 114 -20.94 -19.67 -5.67
C THR A 114 -20.08 -18.77 -6.53
N SER A 115 -18.75 -18.86 -6.36
CA SER A 115 -17.81 -18.06 -7.15
C SER A 115 -17.97 -18.36 -8.64
N THR A 116 -18.16 -17.31 -9.45
CA THR A 116 -18.18 -17.38 -10.92
C THR A 116 -16.80 -17.12 -11.53
N TYR A 117 -15.78 -16.94 -10.71
CA TYR A 117 -14.42 -16.65 -11.16
C TYR A 117 -13.66 -17.95 -11.49
N PRO A 118 -12.63 -17.90 -12.35
CA PRO A 118 -11.80 -19.06 -12.67
C PRO A 118 -11.21 -19.73 -11.43
N GLU A 119 -10.86 -21.00 -11.55
CA GLU A 119 -10.20 -21.76 -10.49
C GLU A 119 -8.92 -21.05 -10.01
N GLY A 120 -8.71 -21.03 -8.69
CA GLY A 120 -7.56 -20.35 -8.06
C GLY A 120 -7.74 -18.84 -7.82
N VAL A 121 -8.84 -18.23 -8.28
CA VAL A 121 -9.20 -16.85 -7.91
C VAL A 121 -10.02 -16.87 -6.63
N LEU A 122 -9.52 -16.16 -5.61
CA LEU A 122 -10.22 -15.99 -4.34
C LEU A 122 -11.22 -14.84 -4.44
N VAL A 123 -12.24 -14.88 -3.58
CA VAL A 123 -13.29 -13.87 -3.52
C VAL A 123 -13.47 -13.43 -2.09
N ALA A 124 -13.60 -12.12 -1.88
CA ALA A 124 -13.89 -11.52 -0.58
C ALA A 124 -14.89 -10.35 -0.73
N ALA A 125 -15.53 -9.96 0.36
CA ALA A 125 -16.49 -8.86 0.41
C ALA A 125 -15.83 -7.50 0.66
N SER A 126 -14.65 -7.49 1.28
CA SER A 126 -13.90 -6.28 1.65
C SER A 126 -12.38 -6.51 1.58
N VAL A 127 -11.60 -5.42 1.54
CA VAL A 127 -10.14 -5.49 1.63
C VAL A 127 -9.73 -6.11 2.96
N ALA A 128 -10.36 -5.72 4.07
CA ALA A 128 -10.06 -6.30 5.39
C ALA A 128 -10.23 -7.83 5.41
N GLN A 129 -11.35 -8.35 4.90
CA GLN A 129 -11.59 -9.79 4.83
C GLN A 129 -10.58 -10.50 3.90
N ALA A 130 -10.23 -9.87 2.78
CA ALA A 130 -9.20 -10.41 1.88
C ALA A 130 -7.83 -10.48 2.57
N VAL A 131 -7.46 -9.43 3.33
CA VAL A 131 -6.21 -9.39 4.09
C VAL A 131 -6.20 -10.47 5.16
N ASP A 132 -7.26 -10.65 5.93
CA ASP A 132 -7.35 -11.70 6.96
C ASP A 132 -7.20 -13.10 6.35
N MET A 133 -7.89 -13.36 5.22
CA MET A 133 -7.78 -14.62 4.48
C MET A 133 -6.34 -14.89 4.05
N LEU A 134 -5.67 -13.89 3.48
CA LEU A 134 -4.29 -14.00 2.99
C LEU A 134 -3.26 -14.07 4.14
N SER A 135 -3.54 -13.44 5.27
CA SER A 135 -2.65 -13.44 6.45
C SER A 135 -2.47 -14.83 7.05
N SER A 136 -3.47 -15.69 6.89
CA SER A 136 -3.44 -17.08 7.36
C SER A 136 -2.59 -18.02 6.50
N ARG A 137 -2.11 -17.55 5.33
CA ARG A 137 -1.39 -18.37 4.35
C ARG A 137 0.12 -18.17 4.45
N SER A 138 0.88 -19.27 4.50
CA SER A 138 2.35 -19.24 4.53
C SER A 138 2.99 -19.01 3.16
N ASP A 139 2.26 -19.27 2.07
CA ASP A 139 2.71 -19.11 0.70
C ASP A 139 2.57 -17.69 0.15
N ILE A 140 2.07 -16.75 0.96
CA ILE A 140 1.93 -15.34 0.59
C ILE A 140 3.14 -14.53 1.04
N GLY A 141 3.74 -13.80 0.09
CA GLY A 141 4.81 -12.82 0.35
C GLY A 141 4.24 -11.48 0.82
N GLU A 142 3.91 -10.61 -0.14
CA GLU A 142 3.31 -9.29 0.10
C GLU A 142 1.90 -9.20 -0.51
N ILE A 143 1.02 -8.42 0.13
CA ILE A 143 -0.36 -8.19 -0.31
C ILE A 143 -0.45 -6.83 -0.99
N PHE A 144 -0.88 -6.81 -2.25
CA PHE A 144 -1.07 -5.59 -3.04
C PHE A 144 -2.53 -5.30 -3.31
N VAL A 145 -2.99 -4.09 -2.99
CA VAL A 145 -4.27 -3.57 -3.48
C VAL A 145 -4.01 -2.82 -4.78
N ILE A 146 -4.63 -3.30 -5.87
CA ILE A 146 -4.39 -2.81 -7.23
C ILE A 146 -5.58 -2.02 -7.79
N GLY A 147 -6.52 -1.63 -6.92
CA GLY A 147 -7.69 -0.81 -7.22
C GLY A 147 -8.99 -1.60 -7.31
N GLY A 148 -10.11 -1.01 -7.72
CA GLY A 148 -10.29 0.40 -8.07
C GLY A 148 -10.59 1.27 -6.87
N GLN A 149 -11.23 2.42 -7.12
CA GLN A 149 -11.49 3.49 -6.15
C GLN A 149 -11.97 2.99 -4.77
N ALA A 150 -12.99 2.12 -4.71
CA ALA A 150 -13.52 1.62 -3.44
C ALA A 150 -12.50 0.76 -2.66
N ALA A 151 -11.74 -0.08 -3.37
CA ALA A 151 -10.69 -0.89 -2.75
C ALA A 151 -9.53 -0.02 -2.27
N TYR A 152 -9.15 1.01 -3.03
CA TYR A 152 -8.14 1.98 -2.61
C TYR A 152 -8.58 2.75 -1.37
N GLN A 153 -9.84 3.21 -1.32
CA GLN A 153 -10.37 3.93 -0.17
C GLN A 153 -10.29 3.12 1.11
N GLU A 154 -10.73 1.86 1.06
CA GLU A 154 -10.60 0.97 2.21
C GLU A 154 -9.12 0.71 2.56
N ALA A 155 -8.27 0.45 1.55
CA ALA A 155 -6.88 0.09 1.77
C ALA A 155 -6.04 1.20 2.43
N VAL A 156 -6.19 2.47 2.01
CA VAL A 156 -5.41 3.58 2.58
C VAL A 156 -5.80 3.91 4.02
N GLU A 157 -7.02 3.57 4.42
CA GLU A 157 -7.53 3.76 5.79
C GLU A 157 -7.07 2.65 6.74
N LEU A 158 -6.63 1.50 6.21
CA LEU A 158 -6.18 0.37 7.04
C LEU A 158 -4.90 0.73 7.83
N PRO A 159 -4.86 0.43 9.14
CA PRO A 159 -3.64 0.53 9.93
C PRO A 159 -2.49 -0.36 9.41
N GLY A 160 -2.79 -1.37 8.58
CA GLY A 160 -1.80 -2.23 7.93
C GLY A 160 -1.25 -1.69 6.60
N CYS A 161 -1.71 -0.54 6.11
CA CYS A 161 -1.18 0.07 4.88
C CYS A 161 0.25 0.56 5.12
N GLU A 162 1.24 -0.18 4.62
CA GLU A 162 2.66 0.08 4.86
C GLU A 162 3.27 0.91 3.73
N ARG A 163 2.88 0.65 2.47
CA ARG A 163 3.45 1.32 1.30
C ARG A 163 2.40 1.72 0.28
N ILE A 164 2.69 2.81 -0.43
CA ILE A 164 1.91 3.26 -1.58
C ILE A 164 2.88 3.52 -2.74
N PHE A 165 2.81 2.68 -3.77
CA PHE A 165 3.52 2.81 -5.04
C PHE A 165 2.65 3.63 -5.99
N ILE A 166 3.08 4.84 -6.32
CA ILE A 166 2.34 5.77 -7.18
C ILE A 166 3.14 6.05 -8.44
N THR A 167 2.55 5.74 -9.61
CA THR A 167 2.99 6.31 -10.88
C THR A 167 2.28 7.66 -11.07
N ARG A 168 3.01 8.78 -10.98
CA ARG A 168 2.44 10.11 -11.15
C ARG A 168 2.41 10.48 -12.62
N ILE A 169 1.25 10.87 -13.14
CA ILE A 169 1.07 11.26 -14.53
C ILE A 169 0.95 12.78 -14.60
N GLY A 170 1.90 13.41 -15.28
CA GLY A 170 2.05 14.86 -15.32
C GLY A 170 1.15 15.59 -16.32
N LYS A 171 0.11 14.94 -16.84
CA LYS A 171 -0.94 15.60 -17.65
C LYS A 171 -2.30 15.42 -16.98
N ASP A 172 -3.09 16.48 -17.06
CA ASP A 172 -4.50 16.46 -16.71
C ASP A 172 -5.26 15.68 -17.78
N ILE A 173 -5.91 14.59 -17.36
CA ILE A 173 -6.75 13.76 -18.21
C ILE A 173 -8.10 13.64 -17.51
N GLU A 174 -9.18 13.68 -18.28
CA GLU A 174 -10.53 13.52 -17.76
C GLU A 174 -10.70 12.10 -17.20
N CYS A 175 -11.18 12.00 -15.96
CA CYS A 175 -11.37 10.74 -15.24
C CYS A 175 -12.73 10.75 -14.53
N ASP A 176 -13.34 9.58 -14.37
CA ASP A 176 -14.57 9.37 -13.60
C ASP A 176 -14.33 8.57 -12.30
N ALA A 177 -13.15 7.97 -12.17
CA ALA A 177 -12.68 7.27 -10.99
C ALA A 177 -11.42 7.95 -10.46
N PHE A 178 -11.34 8.08 -9.13
CA PHE A 178 -10.28 8.81 -8.45
C PHE A 178 -9.65 7.97 -7.33
N PHE A 179 -8.35 8.15 -7.13
CA PHE A 179 -7.62 7.68 -5.96
C PHE A 179 -8.02 8.54 -4.75
N PRO A 180 -8.32 7.94 -3.59
CA PRO A 180 -8.67 8.71 -2.39
C PRO A 180 -7.50 9.59 -1.94
N ALA A 181 -7.83 10.72 -1.32
CA ALA A 181 -6.85 11.46 -0.54
C ALA A 181 -6.43 10.60 0.67
N PHE A 182 -5.14 10.62 1.00
CA PHE A 182 -4.60 9.95 2.18
C PHE A 182 -3.80 10.97 3.01
N ASP A 183 -3.67 10.67 4.29
CA ASP A 183 -2.95 11.55 5.22
C ASP A 183 -1.44 11.44 5.00
N GLU A 184 -0.89 12.34 4.18
CA GLU A 184 0.53 12.39 3.87
C GLU A 184 1.42 12.53 5.11
N SER A 185 0.92 13.07 6.23
CA SER A 185 1.72 13.17 7.47
C SER A 185 2.08 11.81 8.05
N LYS A 186 1.28 10.78 7.76
CA LYS A 186 1.53 9.39 8.14
C LYS A 186 2.51 8.69 7.21
N PHE A 187 2.92 9.29 6.10
CA PHE A 187 3.80 8.68 5.13
C PHE A 187 5.04 9.53 4.88
N ARG A 188 6.13 8.87 4.50
CA ARG A 188 7.35 9.51 4.03
C ARG A 188 7.66 8.99 2.63
N ILE A 189 8.27 9.84 1.81
CA ILE A 189 8.75 9.42 0.50
C ILE A 189 9.99 8.54 0.71
N ALA A 190 9.88 7.26 0.33
CA ALA A 190 10.97 6.29 0.37
C ALA A 190 11.77 6.29 -0.94
N HIS A 191 11.13 6.57 -2.08
CA HIS A 191 11.78 6.59 -3.39
C HIS A 191 11.06 7.51 -4.37
N VAL A 192 11.80 8.18 -5.25
CA VAL A 192 11.28 8.94 -6.40
C VAL A 192 12.19 8.68 -7.59
N SER A 193 11.66 8.07 -8.65
CA SER A 193 12.44 7.84 -9.86
C SER A 193 12.71 9.14 -10.62
N LYS A 194 13.65 9.10 -11.58
CA LYS A 194 13.75 10.16 -12.60
C LYS A 194 12.44 10.31 -13.36
N SER A 195 12.11 11.54 -13.73
CA SER A 195 11.04 11.84 -14.68
C SER A 195 11.28 11.17 -16.03
N ARG A 196 10.22 10.61 -16.61
CA ARG A 196 10.20 9.93 -17.91
C ARG A 196 9.08 10.51 -18.76
N SER A 197 9.07 10.16 -20.04
CA SER A 197 7.99 10.55 -20.96
C SER A 197 7.73 9.43 -21.97
N HIS A 198 6.46 9.15 -22.26
CA HIS A 198 6.04 8.26 -23.33
C HIS A 198 4.96 8.96 -24.15
N LYS A 199 5.20 9.19 -25.45
CA LYS A 199 4.28 9.95 -26.33
C LYS A 199 3.85 11.28 -25.73
N GLU A 200 4.82 12.06 -25.25
CA GLU A 200 4.62 13.35 -24.58
C GLU A 200 3.82 13.28 -23.28
N LEU A 201 3.55 12.10 -22.72
CA LEU A 201 2.95 11.94 -21.41
C LEU A 201 4.09 11.81 -20.38
N PRO A 202 4.41 12.87 -19.61
CA PRO A 202 5.41 12.78 -18.56
C PRO A 202 4.90 11.94 -17.38
N TYR A 203 5.76 11.12 -16.80
CA TYR A 203 5.46 10.34 -15.60
C TYR A 203 6.72 9.99 -14.81
N ASP A 204 6.55 9.70 -13.52
CA ASP A 204 7.58 9.11 -12.67
C ASP A 204 6.96 8.11 -11.67
N PHE A 205 7.81 7.42 -10.93
CA PHE A 205 7.43 6.44 -9.92
C PHE A 205 7.83 6.96 -8.54
N VAL A 206 6.87 7.01 -7.61
CA VAL A 206 7.07 7.39 -6.22
C VAL A 206 6.67 6.24 -5.32
N VAL A 207 7.45 6.00 -4.28
CA VAL A 207 7.10 5.05 -3.22
C VAL A 207 6.97 5.83 -1.92
N TYR A 208 5.78 5.79 -1.35
CA TYR A 208 5.52 6.25 0.01
C TYR A 208 5.62 5.06 0.95
N GLU A 209 6.20 5.26 2.12
CA GLU A 209 6.28 4.29 3.20
C GLU A 209 5.70 4.94 4.46
N ARG A 210 4.92 4.18 5.24
CA ARG A 210 4.29 4.72 6.44
C ARG A 210 5.32 5.07 7.52
N SER A 211 5.20 6.28 8.06
CA SER A 211 6.05 6.88 9.10
C SER A 211 5.78 6.34 10.51
N ASP A 212 4.61 5.74 10.76
CA ASP A 212 4.20 5.14 12.04
C ASP A 212 4.89 3.79 12.28
N ALA A 213 6.20 3.85 12.35
CA ALA A 213 7.09 2.76 12.65
C ALA A 213 7.32 2.73 14.16
N SER A 214 6.48 2.01 14.92
CA SER A 214 6.85 1.55 16.28
C SER A 214 8.30 1.03 16.27
N ALA A 215 9.09 1.40 17.28
CA ALA A 215 10.52 1.10 17.42
C ALA A 215 10.86 -0.40 17.26
N GLU A 216 9.87 -1.27 17.47
CA GLU A 216 10.00 -2.72 17.34
C GLU A 216 9.90 -3.20 15.88
N GLY A 217 9.05 -2.57 15.07
CA GLY A 217 9.02 -2.80 13.62
C GLY A 217 10.28 -2.29 12.92
N ALA A 218 10.94 -1.25 13.46
CA ALA A 218 12.09 -0.61 12.84
C ALA A 218 13.34 -1.50 12.92
N ARG A 219 13.38 -2.38 13.93
CA ARG A 219 14.45 -3.36 14.13
C ARG A 219 14.37 -4.55 13.17
N LEU A 220 13.17 -4.90 12.71
CA LEU A 220 12.94 -5.91 11.66
C LEU A 220 13.12 -5.34 10.23
N ARG A 221 13.01 -4.01 10.06
CA ARG A 221 13.11 -3.27 8.78
C ARG A 221 14.56 -2.94 8.34
N LYS A 222 15.49 -3.89 8.47
CA LYS A 222 16.88 -3.68 7.99
C LYS A 222 17.10 -4.09 6.53
N GLU A 223 16.16 -4.81 5.95
CA GLU A 223 16.19 -5.21 4.54
C GLU A 223 15.11 -4.44 3.77
N VAL A 224 15.50 -3.82 2.65
CA VAL A 224 14.58 -3.19 1.71
C VAL A 224 13.71 -4.31 1.14
N SER A 225 12.39 -4.25 1.31
CA SER A 225 11.49 -5.28 0.78
C SER A 225 11.75 -5.50 -0.72
N ALA A 226 11.64 -6.75 -1.19
CA ALA A 226 11.83 -7.07 -2.61
C ALA A 226 11.05 -6.14 -3.54
N SER A 227 9.84 -5.73 -3.14
CA SER A 227 8.98 -4.79 -3.87
C SER A 227 9.56 -3.38 -3.98
N VAL A 228 10.17 -2.84 -2.92
CA VAL A 228 10.83 -1.53 -2.94
C VAL A 228 12.12 -1.61 -3.77
N ALA A 229 12.89 -2.69 -3.63
CA ALA A 229 14.06 -2.94 -4.48
C ALA A 229 13.65 -3.02 -5.97
N ALA A 230 12.58 -3.75 -6.27
CA ALA A 230 11.99 -3.89 -7.61
C ALA A 230 11.42 -2.58 -8.16
N ALA A 231 10.95 -1.67 -7.30
CA ALA A 231 10.52 -0.34 -7.70
C ALA A 231 11.69 0.58 -8.06
N GLY A 232 12.94 0.20 -7.75
CA GLY A 232 14.16 0.99 -7.96
C GLY A 232 14.80 1.51 -6.67
N GLY A 233 14.34 1.05 -5.50
CA GLY A 233 14.74 1.53 -4.17
C GLY A 233 16.00 0.89 -3.58
N ALA A 234 16.62 -0.09 -4.24
CA ALA A 234 17.93 -0.59 -3.84
C ALA A 234 19.03 0.33 -4.41
N GLY A 235 19.20 1.51 -3.78
CA GLY A 235 20.23 2.48 -4.13
C GLY A 235 19.67 3.76 -4.74
N GLN A 236 20.03 4.87 -4.10
CA GLN A 236 19.77 6.26 -4.47
C GLN A 236 19.65 6.52 -5.98
N PHE A 237 18.42 6.54 -6.49
CA PHE A 237 18.09 7.34 -7.66
C PHE A 237 17.11 8.39 -7.20
N LEU A 238 17.67 9.52 -6.78
CA LEU A 238 16.95 10.71 -6.38
C LEU A 238 16.53 11.47 -7.66
N HIS A 239 15.29 11.94 -7.72
CA HIS A 239 14.83 12.89 -8.75
C HIS A 239 15.87 14.02 -8.91
N GLU A 240 16.09 14.56 -10.12
CA GLU A 240 17.19 15.50 -10.36
C GLU A 240 17.13 16.74 -9.45
N GLU A 241 15.93 17.15 -9.05
CA GLU A 241 15.68 18.20 -8.05
C GLU A 241 16.34 17.93 -6.68
N TYR A 242 16.42 16.68 -6.25
CA TYR A 242 17.07 16.34 -4.98
C TYR A 242 18.58 16.56 -5.00
N GLN A 243 19.24 16.63 -6.16
CA GLN A 243 20.64 17.04 -6.22
C GLN A 243 20.77 18.49 -5.74
N TYR A 244 19.88 19.37 -6.21
CA TYR A 244 19.80 20.75 -5.77
C TYR A 244 19.39 20.87 -4.30
N LEU A 245 18.35 20.14 -3.86
CA LEU A 245 17.90 20.19 -2.46
C LEU A 245 18.96 19.66 -1.48
N ASN A 246 19.68 18.60 -1.84
CA ASN A 246 20.79 18.10 -1.01
C ASN A 246 21.96 19.08 -0.99
N ALA A 247 22.28 19.73 -2.11
CA ALA A 247 23.30 20.78 -2.14
C ALA A 247 22.93 21.95 -1.23
N ILE A 248 21.67 22.42 -1.28
CA ILE A 248 21.16 23.46 -0.38
C ILE A 248 21.24 23.01 1.07
N ARG A 249 20.79 21.79 1.40
CA ARG A 249 20.86 21.25 2.77
C ARG A 249 22.30 21.17 3.25
N GLU A 250 23.23 20.70 2.43
CA GLU A 250 24.63 20.59 2.80
C GLU A 250 25.29 21.96 3.04
N ILE A 251 24.93 22.97 2.24
CA ILE A 251 25.36 24.36 2.48
C ILE A 251 24.81 24.87 3.82
N ILE A 252 23.54 24.60 4.14
CA ILE A 252 22.94 25.04 5.41
C ILE A 252 23.55 24.33 6.62
N GLU A 253 23.78 23.01 6.52
CA GLU A 253 24.24 22.19 7.65
C GLU A 253 25.76 22.25 7.89
N LYS A 254 26.55 22.35 6.81
CA LYS A 254 28.01 22.26 6.85
C LYS A 254 28.72 23.45 6.23
N GLY A 255 27.98 24.40 5.66
CA GLY A 255 28.55 25.59 5.06
C GLY A 255 29.28 26.44 6.11
N ILE A 256 30.36 27.06 5.67
CA ILE A 256 31.13 28.01 6.48
C ILE A 256 30.57 29.39 6.17
N SER A 257 30.08 30.09 7.19
CA SER A 257 29.61 31.46 7.03
C SER A 257 30.78 32.38 6.68
N MET A 258 30.64 33.12 5.59
CA MET A 258 31.61 34.12 5.14
C MET A 258 30.92 35.46 4.86
N GLU A 259 31.60 36.55 5.20
CA GLU A 259 31.16 37.88 4.77
C GLU A 259 31.33 38.02 3.26
N ASP A 260 30.30 38.53 2.59
CA ASP A 260 30.29 38.70 1.15
C ASP A 260 30.43 40.18 0.76
N ARG A 261 30.74 40.40 -0.52
CA ARG A 261 30.92 41.75 -1.09
C ARG A 261 29.67 42.64 -1.01
N THR A 262 28.51 42.04 -0.75
CA THR A 262 27.22 42.73 -0.67
C THR A 262 26.80 43.03 0.77
N GLY A 263 27.54 42.56 1.77
CA GLY A 263 27.28 42.79 3.20
C GLY A 263 26.13 41.97 3.78
N VAL A 264 25.61 40.98 3.04
CA VAL A 264 24.50 40.11 3.48
C VAL A 264 24.99 38.77 4.03
N GLY A 265 26.25 38.41 3.76
CA GLY A 265 26.85 37.14 4.20
C GLY A 265 26.31 35.93 3.43
N THR A 266 27.15 34.90 3.29
CA THR A 266 26.81 33.63 2.64
C THR A 266 27.20 32.44 3.49
#